data_AF-A0A2V2N4G0-F1
#
_entry.id   AF-A0A2V2N4G0-F1
#
_cell.length_a   1.000
_cell.length_b   1.000
_cell.length_c   1.000
_cell.angle_alpha   90.00
_cell.angle_beta   90.00
_cell.angle_gamma   90.00
#
_symmetry.space_group_name_H-M   'P 1'
#
loop_
_entity.id
_entity.type
_entity.pdbx_description
1 polymer ?
#
loop_
_entity_poly.entity_id
_entity_poly.type
_entity_poly.pdbx_seq_one_letter_code
_entity_poly.pdbx_strand_id
1 'polypeptide(L)'
;MSTIPGVCQSCGMPLMSPSDLGTESDGTPSTQYCTYCYQNGEFTDPTATVEQMSEKAGEIISKMYEMPLDKAIELSRMQIQNLVRWSGRVIPSCESCGMPLVSDHDAGTEKDGTPSTRYCTYCYQNGAFTEPDLTFETMIKKYATMFASEYGMPVNKAEQMVSQFTSTLPRWR
;
A
#
# COMPACT_ATOMS: atom_id res chain seq x y z
N MET A 1 22.81 -1.78 7.96
CA MET A 1 21.53 -2.23 8.56
C MET A 1 20.51 -2.22 7.43
N SER A 2 20.16 -3.39 6.90
CA SER A 2 19.15 -3.46 5.83
C SER A 2 17.79 -3.14 6.44
N THR A 3 17.20 -2.02 6.02
CA THR A 3 15.84 -1.64 6.40
C THR A 3 14.87 -2.65 5.79
N ILE A 4 14.04 -3.28 6.62
CA ILE A 4 12.98 -4.16 6.16
C ILE A 4 12.00 -3.30 5.33
N PRO A 5 11.72 -3.64 4.05
CA PRO A 5 10.70 -2.95 3.26
C PRO A 5 9.34 -2.99 3.97
N GLY A 6 8.53 -1.94 3.84
CA GLY A 6 7.22 -1.91 4.52
C GLY A 6 6.23 -2.99 4.04
N VAL A 7 6.30 -3.37 2.76
CA VAL A 7 5.43 -4.38 2.14
C VAL A 7 6.16 -5.14 1.03
N CYS A 8 5.74 -6.39 0.78
CA CYS A 8 6.20 -7.23 -0.32
C CYS A 8 5.83 -6.61 -1.67
N GLN A 9 6.83 -6.39 -2.53
CA GLN A 9 6.68 -5.77 -3.86
C GLN A 9 6.16 -6.75 -4.94
N SER A 10 5.56 -7.88 -4.53
CA SER A 10 4.86 -8.83 -5.40
C SER A 10 3.39 -8.98 -4.99
N CYS A 11 3.11 -9.23 -3.71
CA CYS A 11 1.76 -9.48 -3.22
C CYS A 11 1.19 -8.42 -2.27
N GLY A 12 1.95 -7.37 -1.93
CA GLY A 12 1.51 -6.31 -1.02
C GLY A 12 1.45 -6.71 0.46
N MET A 13 1.80 -7.95 0.82
CA MET A 13 1.80 -8.41 2.20
C MET A 13 2.78 -7.59 3.06
N PRO A 14 2.41 -7.16 4.27
CA PRO A 14 3.31 -6.50 5.20
C PRO A 14 4.54 -7.37 5.52
N LEU A 15 5.71 -6.75 5.59
CA LEU A 15 6.96 -7.42 5.97
C LEU A 15 7.36 -6.87 7.35
N MET A 16 7.03 -7.59 8.41
CA MET A 16 7.14 -7.11 9.79
C MET A 16 8.36 -7.67 10.51
N SER A 17 8.90 -8.78 10.02
CA SER A 17 9.98 -9.52 10.64
C SER A 17 10.92 -10.11 9.59
N PRO A 18 12.19 -10.42 9.94
CA PRO A 18 13.12 -11.09 9.03
C PRO A 18 12.60 -12.43 8.47
N SER A 19 11.75 -13.15 9.23
CA SER A 19 11.14 -14.40 8.76
C SER A 19 10.11 -14.22 7.64
N ASP A 20 9.62 -13.00 7.44
CA ASP A 20 8.69 -12.72 6.35
C ASP A 20 9.42 -12.58 5.00
N LEU A 21 10.73 -12.40 5.01
CA LEU A 21 11.54 -12.11 3.83
C LEU A 21 11.81 -13.36 3.00
N GLY A 22 11.76 -13.19 1.67
CA GLY A 22 12.23 -14.19 0.71
C GLY A 22 13.74 -14.35 0.75
N THR A 23 14.28 -15.15 -0.17
CA THR A 23 15.74 -15.38 -0.27
C THR A 23 16.26 -15.11 -1.68
N GLU A 24 17.40 -14.44 -1.76
CA GLU A 24 18.19 -14.29 -2.98
C GLU A 24 18.91 -15.60 -3.34
N SER A 25 19.52 -15.69 -4.53
CA SER A 25 20.18 -16.91 -5.00
C SER A 25 21.39 -17.32 -4.15
N ASP A 26 21.99 -16.38 -3.42
CA ASP A 26 23.09 -16.62 -2.48
C ASP A 26 22.61 -16.97 -1.05
N GLY A 27 21.29 -17.08 -0.85
CA GLY A 27 20.65 -17.37 0.42
C GLY A 27 20.48 -16.16 1.34
N THR A 28 20.90 -14.97 0.94
CA THR A 28 20.66 -13.74 1.73
C THR A 28 19.17 -13.35 1.70
N PRO A 29 18.63 -12.66 2.73
CA PRO A 29 17.24 -12.25 2.74
C PRO A 29 16.93 -11.21 1.67
N SER A 30 15.81 -11.39 0.97
CA SER A 30 15.33 -10.42 -0.01
C SER A 30 14.91 -9.12 0.67
N THR A 31 15.26 -8.00 0.03
CA THR A 31 14.88 -6.66 0.50
C THR A 31 13.58 -6.14 -0.12
N GLN A 32 12.88 -6.96 -0.91
CA GLN A 32 11.67 -6.54 -1.62
C GLN A 32 10.53 -7.54 -1.54
N TYR A 33 10.82 -8.83 -1.41
CA TYR A 33 9.81 -9.87 -1.56
C TYR A 33 9.67 -10.73 -0.31
N CYS A 34 8.46 -11.26 -0.10
CA CYS A 34 8.19 -12.16 1.02
C CYS A 34 8.58 -13.61 0.71
N THR A 35 8.71 -14.41 1.77
CA THR A 35 9.03 -15.84 1.72
C THR A 35 8.04 -16.66 0.89
N TYR A 36 6.79 -16.21 0.75
CA TYR A 36 5.79 -16.90 -0.07
C TYR A 36 5.91 -16.59 -1.56
N CYS A 37 6.45 -15.42 -1.93
CA CYS A 37 6.53 -14.97 -3.31
C CYS A 37 7.88 -15.29 -3.96
N TYR A 38 8.98 -15.30 -3.20
CA TYR A 38 10.32 -15.33 -3.77
C TYR A 38 11.28 -16.15 -2.90
N GLN A 39 11.90 -17.17 -3.49
CA GLN A 39 12.80 -18.09 -2.82
C GLN A 39 13.96 -18.45 -3.75
N ASN A 40 15.18 -18.48 -3.21
CA ASN A 40 16.40 -18.88 -3.90
C ASN A 40 16.67 -18.09 -5.18
N GLY A 41 16.32 -16.81 -5.22
CA GLY A 41 16.50 -15.95 -6.39
C GLY A 41 15.38 -16.04 -7.44
N GLU A 42 14.30 -16.79 -7.17
CA GLU A 42 13.23 -17.02 -8.14
C GLU A 42 11.84 -16.79 -7.53
N PHE A 43 10.89 -16.34 -8.36
CA PHE A 43 9.49 -16.28 -7.95
C PHE A 43 8.91 -17.69 -7.85
N THR A 44 8.19 -17.98 -6.77
CA THR A 44 7.55 -19.28 -6.52
C THR A 44 6.42 -19.59 -7.51
N ASP A 45 5.85 -18.55 -8.13
CA ASP A 45 4.83 -18.62 -9.18
C ASP A 45 5.21 -17.63 -10.30
N PRO A 46 6.15 -17.98 -11.19
CA PRO A 46 6.73 -17.04 -12.15
C PRO A 46 5.74 -16.62 -13.27
N THR A 47 4.72 -17.42 -13.52
CA THR A 47 3.69 -17.14 -14.53
C THR A 47 2.47 -16.40 -13.99
N ALA A 48 2.43 -16.11 -12.68
CA ALA A 48 1.33 -15.37 -12.09
C ALA A 48 1.10 -14.02 -12.79
N THR A 49 -0.16 -13.64 -12.96
CA THR A 49 -0.55 -12.32 -13.45
C THR A 49 -1.01 -11.40 -12.32
N VAL A 50 -1.14 -10.10 -12.63
CA VAL A 50 -1.74 -9.13 -11.70
C VAL A 50 -3.14 -9.57 -11.28
N GLU A 51 -3.94 -10.08 -12.21
CA GLU A 51 -5.30 -10.57 -11.96
C GLU A 51 -5.29 -11.71 -10.94
N GLN A 52 -4.49 -12.75 -11.17
CA GLN A 52 -4.41 -13.90 -10.27
C GLN A 52 -3.91 -13.51 -8.88
N MET A 53 -2.95 -12.58 -8.79
CA MET A 53 -2.47 -12.08 -7.50
C MET A 53 -3.53 -11.23 -6.80
N SER A 54 -4.29 -10.44 -7.55
CA SER A 54 -5.39 -9.59 -7.04
C SER A 54 -6.57 -10.42 -6.55
N GLU A 55 -6.87 -11.53 -7.20
CA GLU A 55 -7.88 -12.50 -6.75
C GLU A 55 -7.48 -13.13 -5.41
N LYS A 56 -6.24 -13.64 -5.31
CA LYS A 56 -5.70 -14.21 -4.06
C LYS A 56 -5.73 -13.19 -2.92
N ALA A 57 -5.27 -11.97 -3.16
CA ALA A 57 -5.29 -10.90 -2.16
C ALA A 57 -6.72 -10.46 -1.81
N GLY A 58 -7.60 -10.36 -2.80
CA GLY A 58 -9.01 -9.97 -2.65
C GLY A 58 -9.79 -10.96 -1.79
N GLU A 59 -9.56 -12.27 -1.94
CA GLU A 59 -10.15 -13.29 -1.06
C GLU A 59 -9.74 -13.10 0.41
N ILE A 60 -8.47 -12.77 0.66
CA ILE A 60 -7.95 -12.53 2.01
C ILE A 60 -8.60 -11.26 2.60
N ILE A 61 -8.60 -10.16 1.85
CA ILE A 61 -9.19 -8.88 2.27
C ILE A 61 -10.69 -9.02 2.52
N SER A 62 -11.41 -9.70 1.62
CA SER A 62 -12.85 -9.95 1.74
C SER A 62 -13.18 -10.70 3.03
N LYS A 63 -12.44 -11.78 3.33
CA LYS A 63 -12.64 -12.56 4.57
C LYS A 63 -12.25 -11.77 5.82
N MET A 64 -11.15 -11.03 5.78
CA MET A 64 -10.60 -10.33 6.96
C MET A 64 -11.46 -9.13 7.37
N TYR A 65 -11.88 -8.34 6.37
CA TYR A 65 -12.56 -7.08 6.58
C TYR A 65 -14.03 -7.06 6.16
N GLU A 66 -14.59 -8.23 5.82
CA GLU A 66 -16.00 -8.39 5.43
C GLU A 66 -16.39 -7.49 4.24
N MET A 67 -15.44 -7.27 3.34
CA MET A 67 -15.63 -6.53 2.09
C MET A 67 -16.25 -7.46 1.04
N PRO A 68 -17.23 -7.01 0.23
CA PRO A 68 -17.68 -7.75 -0.94
C PRO A 68 -16.49 -8.16 -1.82
N LEU A 69 -16.49 -9.41 -2.28
CA LEU A 69 -15.32 -10.01 -2.92
C LEU A 69 -14.91 -9.26 -4.19
N ASP A 70 -15.86 -8.84 -5.01
CA ASP A 70 -15.62 -8.04 -6.22
C ASP A 70 -14.89 -6.73 -5.89
N LYS A 71 -15.32 -6.04 -4.83
CA LYS A 71 -14.68 -4.82 -4.33
C LYS A 71 -13.30 -5.07 -3.72
N ALA A 72 -13.12 -6.20 -3.04
CA ALA A 72 -11.82 -6.59 -2.50
C ALA A 72 -10.81 -6.92 -3.60
N ILE A 73 -11.25 -7.55 -4.69
CA ILE A 73 -10.42 -7.82 -5.87
C ILE A 73 -10.09 -6.52 -6.60
N GLU A 74 -11.07 -5.61 -6.76
CA GLU A 74 -10.85 -4.29 -7.35
C GLU A 74 -9.81 -3.48 -6.56
N LEU A 75 -9.98 -3.38 -5.24
CA LEU A 75 -9.03 -2.72 -4.35
C LEU A 75 -7.65 -3.37 -4.41
N SER A 76 -7.59 -4.71 -4.39
CA SER A 76 -6.34 -5.45 -4.50
C SER A 76 -5.64 -5.13 -5.82
N ARG A 77 -6.37 -5.11 -6.93
CA ARG A 77 -5.81 -4.83 -8.26
C ARG A 77 -5.17 -3.46 -8.34
N MET A 78 -5.83 -2.44 -7.79
CA MET A 78 -5.29 -1.07 -7.73
C MET A 78 -3.95 -1.00 -6.98
N GLN A 79 -3.75 -1.85 -5.96
CA GLN A 79 -2.50 -1.91 -5.21
C GLN A 79 -1.46 -2.79 -5.89
N ILE A 80 -1.84 -4.01 -6.27
CA ILE A 80 -0.95 -5.01 -6.86
C ILE A 80 -0.31 -4.48 -8.14
N GLN A 81 -1.06 -3.86 -9.05
CA GLN A 81 -0.50 -3.39 -10.33
C GLN A 81 0.64 -2.36 -10.17
N ASN A 82 0.72 -1.70 -9.01
CA ASN A 82 1.73 -0.68 -8.73
C ASN A 82 3.00 -1.24 -8.09
N LEU A 83 3.02 -2.49 -7.64
CA LEU A 83 4.18 -3.10 -7.01
C LEU A 83 5.27 -3.43 -8.03
N VAL A 84 6.54 -3.40 -7.61
CA VAL A 84 7.73 -3.51 -8.49
C VAL A 84 7.66 -4.69 -9.46
N ARG A 85 7.21 -5.86 -9.00
CA ARG A 85 7.09 -7.06 -9.85
C ARG A 85 6.27 -6.80 -11.12
N TRP A 86 5.24 -5.95 -11.01
CA TRP A 86 4.23 -5.75 -12.04
C TRP A 86 4.42 -4.44 -12.80
N SER A 87 4.79 -3.37 -12.09
CA SER A 87 5.01 -2.04 -12.66
C SER A 87 6.40 -1.85 -13.26
N GLY A 88 7.36 -2.73 -12.91
CA GLY A 88 8.76 -2.64 -13.31
C GLY A 88 9.56 -1.53 -12.62
N ARG A 89 8.97 -0.83 -11.65
CA ARG A 89 9.62 0.26 -10.91
C ARG A 89 9.06 0.43 -9.51
N VAL A 90 9.77 1.14 -8.65
CA VAL A 90 9.22 1.56 -7.36
C VAL A 90 8.23 2.71 -7.59
N ILE A 91 7.01 2.55 -7.08
CA ILE A 91 5.99 3.61 -7.04
C ILE A 91 5.88 4.07 -5.58
N PRO A 92 6.28 5.31 -5.26
CA PRO A 92 6.13 5.85 -3.92
C PRO A 92 4.66 5.94 -3.52
N SER A 93 4.38 5.80 -2.24
CA SER A 93 3.07 6.10 -1.67
C SER A 93 3.10 7.46 -0.97
N CYS A 94 1.99 8.19 -1.03
CA CYS A 94 1.82 9.43 -0.29
C CYS A 94 2.01 9.17 1.20
N GLU A 95 2.94 9.87 1.84
CA GLU A 95 3.27 9.66 3.25
C GLU A 95 2.19 10.17 4.22
N SER A 96 1.09 10.72 3.71
CA SER A 96 -0.09 11.16 4.47
C SER A 96 -1.28 10.22 4.32
N CYS A 97 -1.65 9.84 3.09
CA CYS A 97 -2.84 9.02 2.84
C CYS A 97 -2.54 7.66 2.22
N GLY A 98 -1.28 7.42 1.84
CA GLY A 98 -0.81 6.18 1.24
C GLY A 98 -1.24 5.92 -0.20
N MET A 99 -1.91 6.88 -0.85
CA MET A 99 -2.20 6.78 -2.29
C MET A 99 -0.91 6.66 -3.12
N PRO A 100 -0.87 5.80 -4.14
CA PRO A 100 0.31 5.66 -5.00
C PRO A 100 0.53 6.94 -5.82
N LEU A 101 1.79 7.35 -5.95
CA LEU A 101 2.24 8.46 -6.78
C LEU A 101 2.70 7.90 -8.14
N VAL A 102 1.74 7.51 -8.97
CA VAL A 102 2.01 6.81 -10.24
C VAL A 102 2.64 7.76 -11.25
N SER A 103 2.21 9.01 -11.28
CA SER A 103 2.66 10.05 -12.20
C SER A 103 2.79 11.40 -11.50
N ASP A 104 3.41 12.36 -12.18
CA ASP A 104 3.54 13.74 -11.68
C ASP A 104 2.18 14.41 -11.42
N HIS A 105 1.10 13.95 -12.06
CA HIS A 105 -0.26 14.45 -11.82
C HIS A 105 -0.84 14.00 -10.47
N ASP A 106 -0.32 12.90 -9.91
CA ASP A 106 -0.74 12.42 -8.60
C ASP A 106 -0.05 13.18 -7.47
N ALA A 107 1.09 13.82 -7.78
CA ALA A 107 1.93 14.52 -6.82
C ALA A 107 1.32 15.85 -6.35
N GLY A 108 1.55 16.17 -5.08
CA GLY A 108 1.33 17.50 -4.53
C GLY A 108 2.32 18.52 -5.09
N THR A 109 2.27 19.75 -4.59
CA THR A 109 3.21 20.79 -5.01
C THR A 109 4.00 21.36 -3.84
N GLU A 110 5.30 21.52 -4.04
CA GLU A 110 6.20 22.25 -3.16
C GLU A 110 5.95 23.77 -3.26
N LYS A 111 6.56 24.56 -2.37
CA LYS A 111 6.35 26.03 -2.34
C LYS A 111 6.81 26.74 -3.62
N ASP A 112 7.78 26.17 -4.31
CA ASP A 112 8.29 26.68 -5.60
C ASP A 112 7.47 26.18 -6.81
N GLY A 113 6.41 25.41 -6.58
CA GLY A 113 5.55 24.85 -7.60
C GLY A 113 6.04 23.53 -8.21
N THR A 114 7.19 23.00 -7.77
CA THR A 114 7.67 21.69 -8.23
C THR A 114 6.83 20.54 -7.67
N PRO A 115 6.71 19.39 -8.36
CA PRO A 115 5.97 18.23 -7.84
C PRO A 115 6.60 17.66 -6.55
N SER A 116 5.77 17.32 -5.58
CA SER A 116 6.20 16.69 -4.34
C SER A 116 6.54 15.22 -4.55
N THR A 117 7.69 14.78 -4.03
CA THR A 117 8.11 13.37 -4.09
C THR A 117 7.50 12.50 -2.99
N ARG A 118 6.79 13.12 -2.02
CA ARG A 118 6.34 12.47 -0.79
C ARG A 118 4.83 12.49 -0.59
N TYR A 119 4.14 13.46 -1.19
CA TYR A 119 2.73 13.69 -0.92
C TYR A 119 1.93 13.81 -2.21
N CYS A 120 0.66 13.38 -2.17
CA CYS A 120 -0.23 13.49 -3.31
C CYS A 120 -0.93 14.86 -3.38
N THR A 121 -1.49 15.16 -4.56
CA THR A 121 -2.23 16.40 -4.86
C THR A 121 -3.39 16.68 -3.92
N TYR A 122 -3.96 15.67 -3.26
CA TYR A 122 -5.07 15.85 -2.31
C TYR A 122 -4.60 16.22 -0.91
N CYS A 123 -3.40 15.76 -0.52
CA CYS A 123 -2.88 15.96 0.82
C CYS A 123 -2.00 17.21 0.95
N TYR A 124 -1.27 17.59 -0.10
CA TYR A 124 -0.23 18.63 -0.01
C TYR A 124 -0.21 19.51 -1.24
N GLN A 125 -0.32 20.83 -1.04
CA GLN A 125 -0.35 21.83 -2.10
C GLN A 125 0.39 23.10 -1.66
N ASN A 126 1.17 23.67 -2.57
CA ASN A 126 1.91 24.93 -2.40
C ASN A 126 2.80 24.95 -1.14
N GLY A 127 3.43 23.81 -0.82
CA GLY A 127 4.30 23.68 0.33
C GLY A 127 3.59 23.47 1.68
N ALA A 128 2.28 23.17 1.68
CA ALA A 128 1.51 22.97 2.90
C ALA A 128 0.48 21.83 2.79
N PHE A 129 0.15 21.18 3.91
CA PHE A 129 -0.96 20.23 3.96
C PHE A 129 -2.29 20.95 3.75
N THR A 130 -3.20 20.34 2.98
CA THR A 130 -4.55 20.86 2.73
C THR A 130 -5.42 20.86 3.99
N GLU A 131 -5.16 19.94 4.91
CA GLU A 131 -5.79 19.86 6.24
C GLU A 131 -4.69 19.83 7.32
N PRO A 132 -4.09 20.97 7.71
CA PRO A 132 -2.94 21.00 8.62
C PRO A 132 -3.28 20.55 10.05
N ASP A 133 -4.51 20.83 10.51
CA ASP A 133 -4.98 20.48 11.85
C ASP A 133 -5.63 19.08 11.92
N LEU A 134 -5.56 18.31 10.83
CA LEU A 134 -6.12 16.95 10.80
C LEU A 134 -5.36 16.06 11.79
N THR A 135 -6.08 15.53 12.77
CA THR A 135 -5.54 14.58 13.75
C THR A 135 -5.60 13.15 13.21
N PHE A 136 -4.78 12.25 13.77
CA PHE A 136 -4.83 10.82 13.45
C PHE A 136 -6.23 10.23 13.66
N GLU A 137 -6.86 10.50 14.81
CA GLU A 137 -8.21 9.99 15.10
C GLU A 137 -9.25 10.48 14.10
N THR A 138 -9.19 11.75 13.72
CA THR A 138 -10.10 12.34 12.71
C THR A 138 -9.83 11.76 11.32
N MET A 139 -8.56 11.54 10.96
CA MET A 139 -8.16 10.87 9.71
C MET A 139 -8.75 9.46 9.63
N ILE A 140 -8.62 8.64 10.68
CA ILE A 140 -9.19 7.29 10.73
C ILE A 140 -10.70 7.34 10.52
N LYS A 141 -11.42 8.20 11.24
CA LYS A 141 -12.89 8.31 11.11
C LYS A 141 -13.32 8.72 9.70
N LYS A 142 -12.65 9.72 9.12
CA LYS A 142 -12.95 10.23 7.77
C LYS A 142 -12.75 9.16 6.72
N TYR A 143 -11.60 8.48 6.75
CA TYR A 143 -11.25 7.46 5.76
C TYR A 143 -12.05 6.17 5.97
N ALA A 144 -12.31 5.75 7.21
CA ALA A 144 -13.14 4.58 7.48
C ALA A 144 -14.57 4.77 6.96
N THR A 145 -15.14 5.97 7.11
CA THR A 145 -16.47 6.29 6.57
C THR A 145 -16.47 6.20 5.04
N MET A 146 -15.44 6.76 4.39
CA MET A 146 -15.26 6.66 2.93
C MET A 146 -15.13 5.20 2.49
N PHE A 147 -14.26 4.40 3.14
CA PHE A 147 -14.04 3.00 2.79
C PHE A 147 -15.28 2.14 2.99
N ALA A 148 -16.01 2.33 4.10
CA ALA A 148 -17.27 1.64 4.37
C ALA A 148 -18.31 1.93 3.28
N SER A 149 -18.41 3.18 2.83
CA SER A 149 -19.35 3.59 1.78
C SER A 149 -18.93 3.08 0.39
N GLU A 150 -17.68 3.27 0.00
CA GLU A 150 -17.16 2.95 -1.35
C GLU A 150 -17.00 1.44 -1.57
N TYR A 151 -16.53 0.72 -0.56
CA TYR A 151 -16.21 -0.71 -0.64
C TYR A 151 -17.22 -1.58 0.11
N GLY A 152 -18.34 -1.03 0.60
CA GLY A 152 -19.41 -1.81 1.22
C GLY A 152 -19.00 -2.59 2.48
N MET A 153 -18.03 -2.07 3.23
CA MET A 153 -17.50 -2.70 4.44
C MET A 153 -18.28 -2.25 5.68
N PRO A 154 -18.38 -3.09 6.74
CA PRO A 154 -18.78 -2.62 8.05
C PRO A 154 -17.83 -1.51 8.55
N VAL A 155 -18.38 -0.43 9.13
CA VAL A 155 -17.59 0.74 9.56
C VAL A 155 -16.47 0.34 10.53
N ASN A 156 -16.74 -0.56 11.49
CA ASN A 156 -15.72 -1.04 12.42
C ASN A 156 -14.57 -1.80 11.73
N LYS A 157 -14.84 -2.50 10.61
CA LYS A 157 -13.82 -3.17 9.80
C LYS A 157 -13.02 -2.18 8.97
N ALA A 158 -13.68 -1.18 8.42
CA ALA A 158 -13.02 -0.07 7.73
C ALA A 158 -12.11 0.71 8.69
N GLU A 159 -12.55 0.98 9.92
CA GLU A 159 -11.72 1.62 10.97
C GLU A 159 -10.48 0.78 11.29
N GLN A 160 -10.62 -0.54 11.43
CA GLN A 160 -9.47 -1.44 11.65
C GLN A 160 -8.48 -1.38 10.49
N MET A 161 -8.97 -1.52 9.25
CA MET A 161 -8.13 -1.50 8.05
C MET A 161 -7.38 -0.17 7.90
N VAL A 162 -8.11 0.95 8.00
CA VAL A 162 -7.54 2.29 7.85
C VAL A 162 -6.58 2.59 9.00
N SER A 163 -6.89 2.21 10.24
CA SER A 163 -6.00 2.40 11.38
C SER A 163 -4.67 1.67 11.21
N GLN A 164 -4.72 0.40 10.81
CA GLN A 164 -3.50 -0.40 10.59
C GLN A 164 -2.62 0.25 9.53
N PHE A 165 -3.17 0.55 8.36
CA PHE A 165 -2.41 1.16 7.28
C PHE A 165 -1.86 2.54 7.65
N THR A 166 -2.70 3.42 8.18
CA THR A 166 -2.36 4.82 8.48
C THR A 166 -1.28 4.93 9.55
N SER A 167 -1.26 4.02 10.53
CA SER A 167 -0.22 3.97 11.59
C SER A 167 1.19 3.75 11.05
N THR A 168 1.31 3.24 9.81
CA THR A 168 2.61 3.01 9.17
C THR A 168 3.13 4.22 8.41
N LEU A 169 2.30 5.24 8.15
CA LEU A 169 2.64 6.36 7.29
C LEU A 169 3.39 7.47 8.06
N PRO A 170 4.45 8.08 7.48
CA PRO A 170 5.30 9.03 8.18
C PRO A 170 4.60 10.25 8.79
N ARG A 171 3.51 10.75 8.18
CA ARG A 171 2.77 11.90 8.76
C ARG A 171 2.18 11.60 10.15
N TRP A 172 1.91 10.33 10.42
CA TRP A 172 1.14 9.89 11.59
C TRP A 172 1.97 9.11 12.62
N ARG A 173 3.29 9.06 12.43
CA ARG A 173 4.25 8.47 13.38
C ARG A 173 4.84 9.51 14.32
#